data_AF-A0A0E0T7T1-F1
#
_entry.id   AF-A0A0E0T7T1-F1
#
_cell.length_a   1.000
_cell.length_b   1.000
_cell.length_c   1.000
_cell.angle_alpha   90.00
_cell.angle_beta   90.00
_cell.angle_gamma   90.00
#
_symmetry.space_group_name_H-M   'P 1'
#
loop_
_entity.id
_entity.type
_entity.pdbx_description
1 polymer ?
#
loop_
_entity_poly.entity_id
_entity_poly.type
_entity_poly.pdbx_seq_one_letter_code
_entity_poly.pdbx_strand_id
1 'polypeptide(L)'
;MSPLVGVIMGSHSDWETMKHACAILEELGVPFEKKVVSAHRTPDEMFRYAETAEERGIRVIIAGAGGAAHLPGMIAAKTTLPVIGVPVQSKALNGLDSLLSIVQMPGGVPVATVAIGKAGATNAGLLAASILGLLETRYMEALKARREAIRKQIVESSDQFD
;
A
#
# COMPACT_ATOMS: atom_id res chain seq x y z
N MET A 1 18.91 -0.05 -7.60
CA MET A 1 18.68 -0.88 -6.40
C MET A 1 17.50 -1.80 -6.69
N SER A 2 17.51 -3.03 -6.21
CA SER A 2 16.37 -3.95 -6.36
C SER A 2 15.18 -3.48 -5.52
N PRO A 3 13.93 -3.56 -6.02
CA PRO A 3 12.75 -3.11 -5.28
C PRO A 3 12.48 -4.03 -4.08
N LEU A 4 12.13 -3.43 -2.94
CA LEU A 4 11.67 -4.14 -1.74
C LEU A 4 10.15 -4.10 -1.59
N VAL A 5 9.49 -3.08 -2.15
CA VAL A 5 8.04 -2.94 -2.13
C VAL A 5 7.47 -3.00 -3.54
N GLY A 6 6.43 -3.80 -3.73
CA GLY A 6 5.65 -3.82 -4.96
C GLY A 6 4.39 -2.98 -4.81
N VAL A 7 4.25 -1.86 -5.53
CA VAL A 7 3.04 -1.03 -5.53
C VAL A 7 2.22 -1.32 -6.78
N ILE A 8 1.11 -2.06 -6.62
CA ILE A 8 0.27 -2.47 -7.73
C ILE A 8 -1.13 -1.88 -7.65
N MET A 9 -1.77 -1.72 -8.80
CA MET A 9 -3.12 -1.16 -8.90
C MET A 9 -3.90 -1.73 -10.08
N GLY A 10 -5.23 -1.82 -9.94
CA GLY A 10 -6.10 -2.43 -10.93
C GLY A 10 -6.23 -1.67 -12.25
N SER A 11 -5.98 -0.36 -12.24
CA SER A 11 -6.15 0.54 -13.36
C SER A 11 -5.24 1.77 -13.29
N HIS A 12 -5.04 2.45 -14.42
CA HIS A 12 -4.34 3.75 -14.44
C HIS A 12 -5.07 4.84 -13.64
N SER A 13 -6.40 4.80 -13.56
CA SER A 13 -7.17 5.78 -12.76
C SER A 13 -6.90 5.69 -11.26
N ASP A 14 -6.48 4.52 -10.77
CA ASP A 14 -6.11 4.35 -9.36
C ASP A 14 -4.80 5.08 -9.00
N TRP A 15 -4.01 5.48 -9.99
CA TRP A 15 -2.73 6.17 -9.80
C TRP A 15 -2.86 7.45 -8.98
N GLU A 16 -3.96 8.19 -9.14
CA GLU A 16 -4.21 9.42 -8.37
C GLU A 16 -4.25 9.16 -6.86
N THR A 17 -4.68 7.96 -6.44
CA THR A 17 -4.61 7.52 -5.05
C THR A 17 -3.25 6.92 -4.74
N MET A 18 -2.78 5.96 -5.56
CA MET A 18 -1.62 5.13 -5.23
C MET A 18 -0.28 5.87 -5.30
N LYS A 19 -0.20 7.00 -6.00
CA LYS A 19 0.99 7.87 -6.01
C LYS A 19 1.37 8.36 -4.61
N HIS A 20 0.42 8.43 -3.68
CA HIS A 20 0.68 8.81 -2.29
C HIS A 20 1.44 7.73 -1.51
N ALA A 21 1.23 6.44 -1.84
CA ALA A 21 2.07 5.37 -1.27
C ALA A 21 3.51 5.49 -1.79
N CYS A 22 3.68 5.68 -3.11
CA CYS A 22 4.98 5.89 -3.73
C CYS A 22 5.73 7.09 -3.13
N ALA A 23 5.06 8.23 -2.97
CA ALA A 23 5.67 9.43 -2.39
C ALA A 23 6.23 9.19 -0.98
N ILE A 24 5.53 8.41 -0.15
CA ILE A 24 6.03 8.03 1.19
C ILE A 24 7.23 7.08 1.08
N LEU A 25 7.20 6.12 0.16
CA LEU A 25 8.34 5.21 -0.03
C LEU A 25 9.58 5.98 -0.54
N GLU A 26 9.40 6.96 -1.43
CA GLU A 26 10.46 7.87 -1.88
C GLU A 26 11.00 8.72 -0.72
N GLU A 27 10.13 9.34 0.08
CA GLU A 27 10.48 10.13 1.27
C GLU A 27 11.35 9.32 2.25
N LEU A 28 11.00 8.05 2.47
CA LEU A 28 11.68 7.16 3.41
C LEU A 28 12.87 6.39 2.81
N GLY A 29 13.19 6.61 1.53
CA GLY A 29 14.28 5.92 0.83
C GLY A 29 14.08 4.42 0.66
N VAL A 30 12.83 3.94 0.65
CA VAL A 30 12.49 2.54 0.41
C VAL A 30 12.43 2.30 -1.10
N PRO A 31 13.24 1.40 -1.69
CA PRO A 31 13.17 1.11 -3.12
C PRO A 31 11.89 0.33 -3.43
N PHE A 32 11.18 0.72 -4.49
CA PHE A 32 9.92 0.09 -4.89
C PHE A 32 9.79 0.02 -6.41
N GLU A 33 8.89 -0.85 -6.86
CA GLU A 33 8.36 -0.83 -8.22
C GLU A 33 6.88 -0.44 -8.22
N LYS A 34 6.39 0.09 -9.34
CA LYS A 34 4.96 0.37 -9.54
C LYS A 34 4.44 -0.23 -10.83
N LYS A 35 3.30 -0.92 -10.80
CA LYS A 35 2.71 -1.58 -11.98
C LYS A 35 1.18 -1.53 -11.98
N VAL A 36 0.57 -1.53 -13.17
CA VAL A 36 -0.86 -1.81 -13.32
C VAL A 36 -1.03 -3.32 -13.50
N VAL A 37 -1.82 -3.93 -12.61
CA VAL A 37 -2.10 -5.37 -12.57
C VAL A 37 -3.58 -5.53 -12.24
N SER A 38 -4.38 -6.04 -13.18
CA SER A 38 -5.84 -6.11 -13.03
C SER A 38 -6.29 -7.53 -12.71
N ALA A 39 -6.91 -7.71 -11.55
CA ALA A 39 -7.45 -9.02 -11.12
C ALA A 39 -8.50 -9.59 -12.08
N HIS A 40 -9.29 -8.72 -12.74
CA HIS A 40 -10.38 -9.15 -13.62
C HIS A 40 -10.00 -9.18 -15.09
N ARG A 41 -9.01 -8.37 -15.51
CA ARG A 41 -8.67 -8.20 -16.93
C ARG A 41 -7.36 -8.88 -17.34
N THR A 42 -6.45 -9.08 -16.39
CA THR A 42 -5.14 -9.74 -16.60
C THR A 42 -4.86 -10.69 -15.42
N PRO A 43 -5.74 -11.68 -15.16
CA PRO A 43 -5.64 -12.54 -13.98
C PRO A 43 -4.37 -13.41 -13.99
N ASP A 44 -3.94 -13.89 -15.15
CA ASP A 44 -2.75 -14.74 -15.27
C ASP A 44 -1.47 -13.94 -14.98
N GLU A 45 -1.39 -12.69 -15.45
CA GLU A 45 -0.29 -11.78 -15.12
C GLU A 45 -0.28 -11.40 -13.64
N MET A 46 -1.47 -11.27 -13.02
CA MET A 46 -1.58 -11.04 -11.59
C MET A 46 -1.06 -12.23 -10.79
N PHE A 47 -1.40 -13.47 -11.18
CA PHE A 47 -0.91 -14.68 -10.52
C PHE A 47 0.61 -14.76 -10.64
N ARG A 48 1.13 -14.60 -11.86
CA ARG A 48 2.57 -14.58 -12.12
C ARG A 48 3.28 -13.48 -11.33
N TYR A 49 2.67 -12.30 -11.18
CA TYR A 49 3.24 -11.22 -10.38
C TYR A 49 3.42 -11.63 -8.91
N ALA A 50 2.39 -12.22 -8.31
CA ALA A 50 2.39 -12.65 -6.91
C ALA A 50 3.35 -13.83 -6.66
N GLU A 51 3.31 -14.84 -7.52
CA GLU A 51 4.14 -16.06 -7.39
C GLU A 51 5.64 -15.75 -7.49
N THR A 52 6.02 -14.81 -8.37
CA THR A 52 7.43 -14.44 -8.58
C THR A 52 7.91 -13.29 -7.69
N ALA A 53 7.05 -12.69 -6.85
CA ALA A 53 7.39 -11.49 -6.10
C ALA A 53 8.56 -11.68 -5.14
N GLU A 54 8.54 -12.79 -4.38
CA GLU A 54 9.58 -13.11 -3.40
C GLU A 54 10.94 -13.35 -4.07
N GLU A 55 10.98 -14.11 -5.16
CA GLU A 55 12.20 -14.39 -5.94
C GLU A 55 12.83 -13.12 -6.53
N ARG A 56 11.99 -12.11 -6.84
CA ARG A 56 12.44 -10.79 -7.32
C ARG A 56 12.96 -9.88 -6.19
N GLY A 57 12.90 -10.33 -4.94
CA GLY A 57 13.37 -9.60 -3.76
C GLY A 57 12.31 -8.70 -3.11
N ILE A 58 11.06 -8.75 -3.57
CA ILE A 58 9.96 -8.01 -2.93
C ILE A 58 9.70 -8.61 -1.55
N ARG A 59 9.43 -7.74 -0.57
CA ARG A 59 9.18 -8.10 0.83
C ARG A 59 7.80 -7.66 1.31
N VAL A 60 7.19 -6.66 0.68
CA VAL A 60 5.83 -6.19 0.97
C VAL A 60 5.15 -5.82 -0.35
N ILE A 61 3.88 -6.16 -0.50
CA ILE A 61 3.06 -5.71 -1.64
C ILE A 61 1.99 -4.75 -1.14
N ILE A 62 1.88 -3.59 -1.77
CA ILE A 62 0.80 -2.63 -1.59
C ILE A 62 -0.11 -2.72 -2.82
N ALA A 63 -1.37 -3.09 -2.63
CA ALA A 63 -2.34 -3.29 -3.71
C ALA A 63 -3.54 -2.35 -3.58
N GLY A 64 -3.77 -1.52 -4.60
CA GLY A 64 -4.91 -0.60 -4.69
C GLY A 64 -5.99 -1.10 -5.64
N ALA A 65 -7.25 -1.09 -5.20
CA ALA A 65 -8.40 -1.40 -6.06
C ALA A 65 -9.69 -0.72 -5.56
N GLY A 66 -10.61 -0.42 -6.49
CA GLY A 66 -11.91 0.19 -6.21
C GLY A 66 -13.10 -0.69 -6.63
N GLY A 67 -14.26 -0.47 -6.02
CA GLY A 67 -15.49 -1.22 -6.33
C GLY A 67 -15.45 -2.65 -5.78
N ALA A 68 -15.69 -3.65 -6.63
CA ALA A 68 -15.43 -5.05 -6.32
C ALA A 68 -13.91 -5.34 -6.30
N ALA A 69 -13.26 -4.87 -5.23
CA ALA A 69 -11.82 -4.68 -5.16
C ALA A 69 -11.04 -5.98 -4.85
N HIS A 70 -10.97 -6.90 -5.81
CA HIS A 70 -10.40 -8.24 -5.60
C HIS A 70 -8.87 -8.32 -5.64
N LEU A 71 -8.18 -7.29 -6.16
CA LEU A 71 -6.72 -7.34 -6.37
C LEU A 71 -5.94 -7.68 -5.09
N PRO A 72 -6.16 -7.03 -3.92
CA PRO A 72 -5.37 -7.34 -2.73
C PRO A 72 -5.58 -8.77 -2.22
N GLY A 73 -6.82 -9.23 -2.17
CA GLY A 73 -7.14 -10.59 -1.70
C GLY A 73 -6.59 -11.69 -2.62
N MET A 74 -6.69 -11.50 -3.94
CA MET A 74 -6.16 -12.48 -4.90
C MET A 74 -4.64 -12.53 -4.92
N ILE A 75 -3.95 -11.40 -4.70
CA ILE A 75 -2.50 -11.38 -4.53
C ILE A 75 -2.12 -12.13 -3.26
N ALA A 76 -2.79 -11.85 -2.13
CA ALA A 76 -2.54 -12.53 -0.86
C ALA A 76 -2.78 -14.05 -0.94
N ALA A 77 -3.72 -14.50 -1.76
CA ALA A 77 -3.96 -15.93 -1.99
C ALA A 77 -2.83 -16.64 -2.76
N LYS A 78 -1.91 -15.90 -3.38
CA LYS A 78 -0.88 -16.41 -4.29
C LYS A 78 0.55 -16.10 -3.84
N THR A 79 0.72 -15.53 -2.64
CA THR A 79 2.03 -15.23 -2.07
C THR A 79 2.02 -15.36 -0.55
N THR A 80 3.16 -15.65 0.05
CA THR A 80 3.38 -15.63 1.50
C THR A 80 3.80 -14.25 2.01
N LEU A 81 4.12 -13.32 1.10
CA LEU A 81 4.51 -11.96 1.45
C LEU A 81 3.35 -11.18 2.08
N PRO A 82 3.61 -10.27 3.04
CA PRO A 82 2.62 -9.34 3.54
C PRO A 82 1.99 -8.50 2.42
N VAL A 83 0.65 -8.49 2.37
CA VAL A 83 -0.14 -7.69 1.43
C VAL A 83 -0.91 -6.61 2.18
N ILE A 84 -0.71 -5.35 1.78
CA ILE A 84 -1.42 -4.18 2.28
C ILE A 84 -2.46 -3.77 1.23
N GLY A 85 -3.73 -3.77 1.61
CA GLY A 85 -4.84 -3.42 0.72
C GLY A 85 -5.26 -1.96 0.89
N VAL A 86 -5.24 -1.18 -0.19
CA VAL A 86 -5.73 0.21 -0.23
C VAL A 86 -7.08 0.25 -0.94
N PRO A 87 -8.20 0.49 -0.21
CA PRO A 87 -9.50 0.70 -0.82
C PRO A 87 -9.51 2.03 -1.57
N VAL A 88 -9.59 1.99 -2.91
CA VAL A 88 -9.72 3.19 -3.73
C VAL A 88 -11.17 3.68 -3.68
N GLN A 89 -11.37 4.99 -3.55
CA GLN A 89 -12.71 5.57 -3.45
C GLN A 89 -13.51 5.35 -4.74
N SER A 90 -14.61 4.60 -4.65
CA SER A 90 -15.56 4.42 -5.74
C SER A 90 -16.50 5.64 -5.85
N LYS A 91 -17.06 5.89 -7.04
CA LYS A 91 -17.94 7.04 -7.27
C LYS A 91 -19.30 6.90 -6.57
N ALA A 92 -19.91 5.72 -6.61
CA ALA A 92 -21.28 5.53 -6.15
C ALA A 92 -21.37 5.33 -4.63
N LEU A 93 -20.41 4.61 -4.03
CA LEU A 93 -20.45 4.19 -2.63
C LEU A 93 -19.30 4.77 -1.80
N ASN A 94 -18.60 5.77 -2.34
CA ASN A 94 -17.48 6.44 -1.68
C ASN A 94 -16.42 5.48 -1.11
N GLY A 95 -16.21 4.34 -1.79
CA GLY A 95 -15.24 3.32 -1.38
C GLY A 95 -15.70 2.37 -0.26
N LEU A 96 -16.94 2.42 0.20
CA LEU A 96 -17.46 1.42 1.14
C LEU A 96 -17.45 0.00 0.53
N ASP A 97 -17.82 -0.10 -0.74
CA ASP A 97 -17.70 -1.31 -1.56
C ASP A 97 -16.25 -1.79 -1.65
N SER A 98 -15.32 -0.88 -1.95
CA SER A 98 -13.88 -1.19 -1.98
C SER A 98 -13.38 -1.68 -0.64
N LEU A 99 -13.79 -1.01 0.45
CA LEU A 99 -13.36 -1.32 1.82
C LEU A 99 -13.80 -2.73 2.21
N LEU A 100 -15.10 -3.02 2.07
CA LEU A 100 -15.65 -4.33 2.43
C LEU A 100 -15.10 -5.46 1.55
N SER A 101 -14.85 -5.18 0.26
CA SER A 101 -14.25 -6.15 -0.66
C SER A 101 -12.81 -6.54 -0.29
N ILE A 102 -12.09 -5.67 0.44
CA ILE A 102 -10.69 -5.90 0.82
C ILE A 102 -10.57 -6.41 2.25
N VAL A 103 -11.29 -5.81 3.21
CA VAL A 103 -11.09 -6.10 4.65
C VAL A 103 -11.76 -7.40 5.11
N GLN A 104 -12.82 -7.84 4.44
CA GLN A 104 -13.62 -9.00 4.86
C GLN A 104 -13.04 -10.34 4.37
N MET A 105 -11.72 -10.47 4.35
CA MET A 105 -11.06 -11.74 4.01
C MET A 105 -11.43 -12.82 5.05
N PRO A 106 -11.72 -14.06 4.61
CA PRO A 106 -11.93 -15.16 5.53
C PRO A 106 -10.62 -15.53 6.26
N GLY A 107 -10.74 -16.22 7.40
CA GLY A 107 -9.59 -16.73 8.13
C GLY A 107 -8.74 -17.66 7.24
N GLY A 108 -7.42 -17.40 7.19
CA GLY A 108 -6.44 -18.19 6.43
C GLY A 108 -5.64 -17.40 5.40
N VAL A 109 -6.20 -16.33 4.82
CA VAL A 109 -5.53 -15.49 3.81
C VAL A 109 -5.69 -14.01 4.17
N PRO A 110 -4.75 -13.41 4.94
CA PRO A 110 -4.93 -12.06 5.46
C PRO A 110 -4.57 -10.97 4.45
N VAL A 111 -5.26 -9.82 4.55
CA VAL A 111 -4.87 -8.55 3.92
C VAL A 111 -4.86 -7.48 5.00
N ALA A 112 -3.76 -6.71 5.09
CA ALA A 112 -3.68 -5.57 5.99
C ALA A 112 -4.36 -4.35 5.34
N THR A 113 -5.65 -4.17 5.62
CA THR A 113 -6.43 -3.09 5.01
C THR A 113 -6.21 -1.75 5.71
N VAL A 114 -6.02 -0.69 4.93
CA VAL A 114 -5.90 0.70 5.42
C VAL A 114 -7.15 1.52 5.10
N ALA A 115 -7.18 2.79 5.51
CA ALA A 115 -8.27 3.72 5.22
C ALA A 115 -8.58 3.85 3.71
N ILE A 116 -9.76 4.35 3.36
CA ILE A 116 -10.14 4.62 1.96
C ILE A 116 -9.30 5.77 1.37
N GLY A 117 -8.89 5.64 0.11
CA GLY A 117 -8.34 6.72 -0.71
C GLY A 117 -6.94 7.17 -0.30
N LYS A 118 -6.67 8.48 -0.45
CA LYS A 118 -5.35 9.11 -0.23
C LYS A 118 -4.76 8.79 1.14
N ALA A 119 -5.56 8.89 2.20
CA ALA A 119 -5.11 8.59 3.56
C ALA A 119 -4.63 7.13 3.69
N GLY A 120 -5.38 6.21 3.07
CA GLY A 120 -4.99 4.81 2.93
C GLY A 120 -3.66 4.64 2.23
N ALA A 121 -3.52 5.18 1.02
CA ALA A 121 -2.28 5.06 0.25
C ALA A 121 -1.05 5.60 1.01
N THR A 122 -1.16 6.77 1.63
CA THR A 122 -0.13 7.31 2.52
C THR A 122 0.23 6.33 3.64
N ASN A 123 -0.78 5.82 4.35
CA ASN A 123 -0.59 4.89 5.45
C ASN A 123 -0.04 3.53 5.00
N ALA A 124 -0.35 3.08 3.79
CA ALA A 124 0.21 1.86 3.23
C ALA A 124 1.72 1.97 3.02
N GLY A 125 2.21 3.11 2.52
CA GLY A 125 3.65 3.37 2.43
C GLY A 125 4.33 3.36 3.81
N LEU A 126 3.71 4.01 4.80
CA LEU A 126 4.21 4.04 6.18
C LEU A 126 4.21 2.65 6.84
N LEU A 127 3.16 1.86 6.62
CA LEU A 127 3.04 0.51 7.14
C LEU A 127 4.07 -0.43 6.50
N ALA A 128 4.27 -0.34 5.18
CA ALA A 128 5.32 -1.09 4.49
C ALA A 128 6.71 -0.76 5.05
N ALA A 129 7.04 0.52 5.24
CA ALA A 129 8.30 0.92 5.86
C ALA A 129 8.42 0.43 7.32
N SER A 130 7.32 0.37 8.06
CA SER A 130 7.32 -0.14 9.44
C SER A 130 7.62 -1.64 9.49
N ILE A 131 7.05 -2.42 8.56
CA ILE A 131 7.33 -3.85 8.39
C ILE A 131 8.80 -4.06 8.04
N LEU A 132 9.32 -3.33 7.04
CA LEU A 132 10.72 -3.42 6.65
C LEU A 132 11.68 -2.98 7.77
N GLY A 133 11.27 -1.99 8.58
CA GLY A 133 12.02 -1.48 9.71
C GLY A 133 12.27 -2.50 10.83
N LEU A 134 11.52 -3.62 10.85
CA LEU A 134 11.81 -4.76 11.75
C LEU A 134 13.07 -5.53 11.35
N LEU A 135 13.46 -5.45 10.07
CA LEU A 135 14.63 -6.13 9.51
C LEU A 135 15.79 -5.16 9.23
N GLU A 136 15.49 -3.91 8.88
CA GLU A 136 16.47 -2.90 8.50
C GLU A 136 16.27 -1.60 9.29
N THR A 137 17.18 -1.32 10.23
CA THR A 137 17.08 -0.20 11.17
C THR A 137 16.95 1.17 10.49
N ARG A 138 17.57 1.36 9.31
CA ARG A 138 17.48 2.61 8.54
C ARG A 138 16.05 3.07 8.26
N TYR A 139 15.13 2.13 7.98
CA TYR A 139 13.73 2.49 7.69
C TYR A 139 12.97 2.85 8.97
N MET A 140 13.31 2.19 10.08
CA MET A 140 12.77 2.54 11.40
C MET A 140 13.25 3.92 11.85
N GLU A 141 14.51 4.26 11.59
CA GLU A 141 15.08 5.59 11.87
C GLU A 141 14.42 6.67 11.00
N ALA A 142 14.24 6.43 9.71
CA ALA A 142 13.54 7.36 8.81
C ALA A 142 12.10 7.62 9.29
N LEU A 143 11.36 6.58 9.72
CA LEU A 143 10.02 6.72 10.29
C LEU A 143 9.99 7.54 11.58
N LYS A 144 10.96 7.31 12.49
CA LYS A 144 11.08 8.10 13.73
C LYS A 144 11.37 9.57 13.42
N ALA A 145 12.30 9.84 12.51
CA ALA A 145 12.64 11.19 12.08
C ALA A 145 11.42 11.91 11.47
N ARG A 146 10.66 11.23 10.61
CA ARG A 146 9.43 11.76 10.02
C ARG A 146 8.38 12.11 11.08
N ARG A 147 8.12 11.20 12.03
CA ARG A 147 7.16 11.46 13.13
C ARG A 147 7.57 12.66 13.98
N GLU A 148 8.86 12.77 14.26
CA GLU A 148 9.41 13.90 15.01
C GLU A 148 9.29 15.23 14.25
N ALA A 149 9.51 15.23 12.93
CA ALA A 149 9.31 16.42 12.09
C ALA A 149 7.84 16.88 12.08
N ILE A 150 6.88 15.95 11.94
CA ILE A 150 5.45 16.26 12.02
C ILE A 150 5.08 16.81 13.39
N ARG A 151 5.61 16.23 14.47
CA ARG A 151 5.38 16.72 15.84
C ARG A 151 5.85 18.17 15.98
N LYS A 152 7.05 18.50 15.49
CA LYS A 152 7.58 19.87 15.51
C LYS A 152 6.70 20.83 14.73
N GLN A 153 6.29 20.46 13.50
CA GLN A 153 5.39 21.27 12.68
C GLN A 153 4.07 21.57 13.39
N ILE A 154 3.47 20.57 14.04
CA ILE A 154 2.21 20.75 14.77
C ILE A 154 2.40 21.72 15.94
N VAL A 155 3.45 21.55 16.74
CA VAL A 155 3.76 22.43 17.88
C VAL A 155 4.04 23.86 17.43
N GLU A 156 4.75 24.05 16.31
CA GLU A 156 5.00 25.39 15.74
C GLU A 156 3.73 26.03 15.18
N SER A 157 2.80 25.23 14.63
CA SER A 157 1.53 25.70 14.08
C SER A 157 0.42 25.90 15.13
N SER A 158 0.50 25.23 16.28
CA SER A 158 -0.51 25.34 17.35
C SER A 158 -0.53 26.70 18.04
N ASP A 159 0.46 27.55 17.76
CA ASP A 159 0.51 28.93 18.22
C ASP A 159 0.00 29.93 17.15
N GLN A 160 -0.46 29.43 16.00
CA GLN A 160 -0.98 30.21 14.87
C GLN A 160 -2.40 29.72 14.51
N PHE A 161 -3.40 30.21 15.25
CA PHE A 161 -4.82 30.01 14.93
C PHE A 161 -5.46 31.23 14.23
N ASP A 162 -4.64 32.14 13.72
CA ASP A 162 -5.09 33.36 13.03
C ASP A 162 -5.73 33.07 11.65
#